data_AF-A0A848P3C4-F1
#
_entry.id   AF-A0A848P3C4-F1
#
_cell.length_a   1.000
_cell.length_b   1.000
_cell.length_c   1.000
_cell.angle_alpha   90.00
_cell.angle_beta   90.00
_cell.angle_gamma   90.00
#
_symmetry.space_group_name_H-M   'P 1'
#
loop_
_entity.id
_entity.type
_entity.pdbx_description
1 polymer ?
#
loop_
_entity_poly.entity_id
_entity_poly.type
_entity_poly.pdbx_seq_one_letter_code
_entity_poly.pdbx_strand_id
1 'polypeptide(L)'
;MKTRLSRALAWLVLAVGLLGMQAVMAQGKAATPEANTKAFYAWYIKLQTKSVYPLTDNGIYTYVAKDTVDRLRDAYRRNEMPGDADYFTKVQDYDEKDWAEHTVARAPILLEGVAVVPVTFGSKDKVSVLVFLRKLEDGWKITKVEDTLDFQ
;
A
#
# COMPACT_ATOMS: atom_id res chain seq x y z
N MET A 1 -26.18 -48.70 29.86
CA MET A 1 -26.40 -47.33 29.30
C MET A 1 -25.37 -46.28 29.77
N LYS A 2 -24.87 -46.32 31.02
CA LYS A 2 -23.93 -45.32 31.56
C LYS A 2 -22.56 -45.24 30.84
N THR A 3 -22.03 -46.34 30.31
CA THR A 3 -20.71 -46.41 29.66
C THR A 3 -20.67 -45.88 28.22
N ARG A 4 -21.82 -45.73 27.56
CA ARG A 4 -21.90 -45.13 26.22
C ARG A 4 -21.98 -43.61 26.28
N LEU A 5 -22.63 -43.08 27.33
CA LEU A 5 -22.71 -41.63 27.58
C LEU A 5 -21.35 -41.02 27.95
N SER A 6 -20.55 -41.73 28.74
CA SER A 6 -19.21 -41.26 29.16
C SER A 6 -18.20 -41.22 28.01
N ARG A 7 -18.32 -42.14 27.05
CA ARG A 7 -17.52 -42.10 25.82
C ARG A 7 -17.93 -40.92 24.94
N ALA A 8 -19.22 -40.70 24.71
CA ALA A 8 -19.72 -39.58 23.91
C ALA A 8 -19.27 -38.20 24.46
N LEU A 9 -19.22 -38.04 25.78
CA LEU A 9 -18.73 -36.82 26.42
C LEU A 9 -17.21 -36.63 26.25
N ALA A 10 -16.43 -37.72 26.28
CA ALA A 10 -14.98 -37.66 26.05
C ALA A 10 -14.61 -37.30 24.59
N TRP A 11 -15.40 -37.75 23.60
CA TRP A 11 -15.22 -37.35 22.19
C TRP A 11 -15.61 -35.89 21.96
N LEU A 12 -16.60 -35.37 22.68
CA LEU A 12 -17.02 -33.96 22.58
C LEU A 12 -15.95 -33.00 23.13
N VAL A 13 -15.30 -33.36 24.23
CA VAL A 13 -14.22 -32.55 24.83
C VAL A 13 -12.95 -32.55 23.95
N LEU A 14 -12.65 -33.68 23.28
CA LEU A 14 -11.53 -33.75 22.34
C LEU A 14 -11.78 -32.92 21.06
N ALA A 15 -13.02 -32.88 20.58
CA ALA A 15 -13.40 -32.08 19.40
C ALA A 15 -13.38 -30.57 19.66
N VAL A 16 -13.74 -30.12 20.86
CA VAL A 16 -13.68 -28.70 21.24
C VAL A 16 -12.23 -28.24 21.48
N GLY A 17 -11.34 -29.11 21.96
CA GLY A 17 -9.91 -28.80 22.10
C GLY A 17 -9.18 -28.58 20.77
N LEU A 18 -9.62 -29.26 19.69
CA LEU A 18 -9.03 -29.15 18.35
C LEU A 18 -9.48 -27.90 17.57
N LEU A 19 -10.58 -27.26 17.96
CA LEU A 19 -11.07 -26.02 17.36
C LEU A 19 -10.48 -24.75 17.99
N GLY A 20 -9.87 -24.86 19.18
CA GLY A 20 -9.35 -23.71 19.94
C GLY A 20 -7.96 -23.21 19.55
N MET A 21 -7.23 -23.90 18.67
CA MET A 21 -5.82 -23.57 18.35
C MET A 21 -5.60 -22.85 17.01
N GLN A 22 -6.65 -22.51 16.26
CA GLN A 22 -6.49 -21.86 14.94
C GLN A 22 -6.49 -20.33 14.97
N ALA A 23 -6.57 -19.71 16.15
CA ALA A 23 -6.35 -18.27 16.31
C ALA A 23 -4.92 -17.97 16.79
N VAL A 24 -3.91 -18.62 16.22
CA VAL A 24 -2.57 -18.03 16.22
C VAL A 24 -2.66 -16.86 15.26
N MET A 25 -2.91 -15.69 15.83
CA MET A 25 -2.84 -14.40 15.18
C MET A 25 -1.64 -14.40 14.25
N ALA A 26 -1.89 -14.36 12.95
CA ALA A 26 -0.91 -13.84 12.02
C ALA A 26 -0.70 -12.37 12.41
N GLN A 27 0.17 -12.13 13.39
CA GLN A 27 0.89 -10.87 13.48
C GLN A 27 1.74 -10.82 12.22
N GLY A 28 1.11 -10.43 11.11
CA GLY A 28 1.79 -10.16 9.87
C GLY A 28 2.91 -9.19 10.24
N LYS A 29 4.15 -9.54 9.89
CA LYS A 29 5.26 -8.60 9.96
C LYS A 29 4.74 -7.26 9.44
N ALA A 30 4.84 -6.21 10.26
CA ALA A 30 4.47 -4.87 9.82
C ALA A 30 5.13 -4.65 8.45
N ALA A 31 4.32 -4.34 7.43
CA ALA A 31 4.79 -4.26 6.06
C ALA A 31 5.98 -3.31 6.00
N THR A 32 7.07 -3.69 5.31
CA THR A 32 8.23 -2.80 5.17
C THR A 32 7.87 -1.59 4.31
N PRO A 33 8.63 -0.47 4.35
CA PRO A 33 8.36 0.67 3.48
C PRO A 33 8.26 0.30 2.00
N GLU A 34 9.14 -0.59 1.53
CA GLU A 34 9.17 -1.10 0.16
C GLU A 34 7.93 -1.94 -0.14
N ALA A 35 7.53 -2.81 0.78
CA ALA A 35 6.36 -3.65 0.62
C ALA A 35 5.08 -2.80 0.54
N ASN A 36 4.95 -1.77 1.39
CA ASN A 36 3.84 -0.82 1.33
C ASN A 36 3.84 -0.05 0.01
N THR A 37 5.01 0.43 -0.43
CA THR A 37 5.15 1.18 -1.69
C THR A 37 4.82 0.33 -2.91
N LYS A 38 5.27 -0.93 -2.94
CA LYS A 38 4.94 -1.87 -4.02
C LYS A 38 3.44 -2.17 -4.04
N ALA A 39 2.84 -2.41 -2.87
CA ALA A 39 1.41 -2.67 -2.76
C ALA A 39 0.58 -1.45 -3.19
N PHE A 40 1.03 -0.25 -2.83
CA PHE A 40 0.40 1.01 -3.24
C PHE A 40 0.35 1.13 -4.77
N TYR A 41 1.48 1.04 -5.47
CA TYR A 41 1.46 1.21 -6.93
C TYR A 41 0.73 0.09 -7.65
N ALA A 42 0.80 -1.15 -7.17
CA ALA A 42 0.00 -2.24 -7.72
C ALA A 42 -1.51 -1.98 -7.60
N TRP A 43 -1.96 -1.42 -6.47
CA TRP A 43 -3.35 -0.99 -6.29
C TRP A 43 -3.69 0.24 -7.16
N TYR A 44 -2.81 1.24 -7.17
CA TYR A 44 -3.00 2.53 -7.84
C TYR A 44 -3.20 2.34 -9.35
N ILE A 45 -2.26 1.66 -10.01
CA ILE A 45 -2.30 1.39 -11.45
C ILE A 45 -3.52 0.52 -11.80
N LYS A 46 -3.83 -0.48 -10.97
CA LYS A 46 -5.01 -1.33 -11.17
C LYS A 46 -6.33 -0.55 -11.11
N LEU A 47 -6.44 0.49 -10.28
CA LEU A 47 -7.65 1.33 -10.26
C LEU A 47 -7.79 2.17 -11.54
N GLN A 48 -6.68 2.66 -12.08
CA GLN A 48 -6.70 3.46 -13.30
C GLN A 48 -7.14 2.66 -14.53
N THR A 49 -6.83 1.35 -14.60
CA THR A 49 -7.40 0.46 -15.64
C THR A 49 -8.94 0.35 -15.60
N LYS A 50 -9.57 0.79 -14.52
CA LYS A 50 -11.04 0.88 -14.37
C LYS A 50 -11.57 2.30 -14.56
N SER A 51 -10.75 3.22 -15.06
CA SER A 51 -11.06 4.64 -15.22
C SER A 51 -11.47 5.33 -13.91
N VAL A 52 -10.99 4.83 -12.77
CA VAL A 52 -11.19 5.45 -11.46
C VAL A 52 -9.92 6.20 -11.08
N TYR A 53 -10.04 7.50 -10.81
CA TYR A 53 -8.93 8.29 -10.31
C TYR A 53 -8.60 7.87 -8.86
N PRO A 54 -7.45 7.24 -8.56
CA PRO A 54 -7.27 6.57 -7.26
C PRO A 54 -7.26 7.52 -6.07
N LEU A 55 -6.94 8.81 -6.27
CA LEU A 55 -7.01 9.82 -5.21
C LEU A 55 -8.43 9.96 -4.63
N THR A 56 -9.48 9.69 -5.42
CA THR A 56 -10.88 9.78 -4.95
C THR A 56 -11.36 8.51 -4.26
N ASP A 57 -10.64 7.39 -4.39
CA ASP A 57 -10.98 6.12 -3.76
C ASP A 57 -10.49 6.07 -2.30
N ASN A 58 -11.33 5.62 -1.37
CA ASN A 58 -10.98 5.56 0.06
C ASN A 58 -9.97 4.45 0.41
N GLY A 59 -9.74 3.48 -0.49
CA GLY A 59 -8.69 2.49 -0.36
C GLY A 59 -7.29 3.11 -0.24
N ILE A 60 -7.10 4.35 -0.73
CA ILE A 60 -5.83 5.08 -0.67
C ILE A 60 -5.29 5.24 0.76
N TYR A 61 -6.17 5.35 1.77
CA TYR A 61 -5.78 5.49 3.18
C TYR A 61 -5.09 4.24 3.74
N THR A 62 -5.18 3.10 3.05
CA THR A 62 -4.39 1.90 3.36
C THR A 62 -2.90 2.18 3.22
N TYR A 63 -2.51 3.02 2.26
CA TYR A 63 -1.12 3.20 1.83
C TYR A 63 -0.55 4.58 2.12
N VAL A 64 -1.40 5.60 2.07
CA VAL A 64 -1.02 7.02 2.17
C VAL A 64 -1.55 7.59 3.48
N ALA A 65 -0.76 8.45 4.12
CA ALA A 65 -1.13 9.09 5.37
C ALA A 65 -2.38 9.96 5.17
N LYS A 66 -3.30 9.91 6.14
CA LYS A 66 -4.59 10.59 6.06
C LYS A 66 -4.45 12.09 5.72
N ASP A 67 -3.59 12.80 6.45
CA ASP A 67 -3.37 14.23 6.23
C ASP A 67 -2.82 14.54 4.83
N THR A 68 -2.03 13.63 4.25
CA THR A 68 -1.52 13.80 2.88
C THR A 68 -2.64 13.64 1.86
N VAL A 69 -3.46 12.61 2.00
CA VAL A 69 -4.63 12.38 1.12
C VAL A 69 -5.61 13.54 1.21
N ASP A 70 -5.93 14.00 2.43
CA ASP A 70 -6.89 15.07 2.64
C ASP A 70 -6.39 16.38 1.99
N ARG A 71 -5.12 16.73 2.17
CA ARG A 71 -4.52 17.91 1.51
C ARG A 71 -4.54 17.80 -0.02
N LEU A 72 -4.25 16.63 -0.57
CA LEU A 72 -4.28 16.39 -2.02
C LEU A 72 -5.71 16.47 -2.56
N ARG A 73 -6.69 15.88 -1.88
CA ARG A 73 -8.11 15.98 -2.25
C ARG A 73 -8.59 17.42 -2.18
N ASP A 74 -8.16 18.18 -1.19
CA ASP A 74 -8.47 19.60 -1.05
C ASP A 74 -7.88 20.43 -2.20
N ALA A 75 -6.61 20.21 -2.54
CA ALA A 75 -5.94 20.84 -3.68
C ALA A 75 -6.62 20.47 -5.00
N TYR A 76 -6.96 19.20 -5.21
CA TYR A 76 -7.69 18.72 -6.38
C TYR A 76 -9.04 19.42 -6.55
N ARG A 77 -9.82 19.56 -5.47
CA ARG A 77 -11.12 20.27 -5.50
C ARG A 77 -10.99 21.77 -5.83
N ARG A 78 -9.87 22.39 -5.49
CA ARG A 78 -9.58 23.80 -5.79
C ARG A 78 -8.85 24.01 -7.11
N ASN A 79 -8.54 22.94 -7.86
CA ASN A 79 -7.68 22.99 -9.04
C ASN A 79 -6.29 23.60 -8.75
N GLU A 80 -5.75 23.26 -7.58
CA GLU A 80 -4.45 23.73 -7.05
C GLU A 80 -3.48 22.55 -6.86
N MET A 81 -3.61 21.51 -7.68
CA MET A 81 -2.69 20.38 -7.61
C MET A 81 -1.25 20.85 -7.87
N PRO A 82 -0.27 20.33 -7.10
CA PRO A 82 1.12 20.68 -7.32
C PRO A 82 1.63 20.05 -8.62
N GLY A 83 2.14 20.89 -9.53
CA GLY A 83 2.60 20.47 -10.86
C GLY A 83 1.46 20.31 -11.87
N ASP A 84 1.82 19.93 -13.08
CA ASP A 84 0.92 19.71 -14.22
C ASP A 84 0.65 18.21 -14.50
N ALA A 85 1.15 17.34 -13.64
CA ALA A 85 1.10 15.89 -13.76
C ALA A 85 0.42 15.23 -12.54
N ASP A 86 0.14 13.93 -12.65
CA ASP A 86 -0.37 13.15 -11.51
C ASP A 86 0.64 13.18 -10.34
N TYR A 87 0.14 13.43 -9.12
CA TYR A 87 1.00 13.60 -7.96
C TYR A 87 1.85 12.37 -7.60
N PHE A 88 1.33 11.16 -7.83
CA PHE A 88 1.96 9.92 -7.39
C PHE A 88 2.83 9.27 -8.47
N THR A 89 2.57 9.54 -9.75
CA THR A 89 3.35 9.01 -10.87
C THR A 89 4.26 10.05 -11.53
N LYS A 90 3.98 11.34 -11.32
CA LYS A 90 4.72 12.49 -11.89
C LYS A 90 4.69 12.52 -13.43
N VAL A 91 3.67 11.90 -14.03
CA VAL A 91 3.41 11.95 -15.48
C VAL A 91 1.94 12.23 -15.76
N GLN A 92 1.64 12.73 -16.96
CA GLN A 92 0.24 12.97 -17.39
C GLN A 92 -0.44 11.69 -17.90
N ASP A 93 0.31 10.81 -18.57
CA ASP A 93 -0.20 9.56 -19.13
C ASP A 93 0.89 8.49 -19.15
N TYR A 94 0.49 7.21 -19.12
CA TYR A 94 1.37 6.06 -19.18
C TYR A 94 0.62 4.79 -19.60
N ASP A 95 1.32 3.81 -20.16
CA ASP A 95 0.75 2.49 -20.46
C ASP A 95 0.56 1.70 -19.15
N GLU A 96 -0.69 1.54 -18.72
CA GLU A 96 -0.99 0.89 -17.44
C GLU A 96 -0.61 -0.58 -17.42
N LYS A 97 -0.62 -1.25 -18.58
CA LYS A 97 -0.20 -2.65 -18.67
C LYS A 97 1.31 -2.76 -18.52
N ASP A 98 2.07 -1.94 -19.24
CA ASP A 98 3.52 -1.90 -19.11
C ASP A 98 3.94 -1.58 -17.67
N TRP A 99 3.33 -0.56 -17.07
CA TRP A 99 3.68 -0.16 -15.70
C TRP A 99 3.24 -1.19 -14.66
N ALA A 100 2.08 -1.84 -14.82
CA ALA A 100 1.65 -2.91 -13.92
C ALA A 100 2.63 -4.09 -13.88
N GLU A 101 3.27 -4.40 -15.01
CA GLU A 101 4.26 -5.48 -15.13
C GLU A 101 5.69 -5.02 -14.77
N HIS A 102 6.00 -3.74 -14.94
CA HIS A 102 7.37 -3.20 -14.84
C HIS A 102 7.53 -2.10 -13.78
N THR A 103 6.84 -2.22 -12.64
CA THR A 103 7.07 -1.36 -11.46
C THR A 103 8.07 -2.00 -10.49
N VAL A 104 9.16 -1.30 -10.21
CA VAL A 104 10.22 -1.75 -9.29
C VAL A 104 10.40 -0.76 -8.15
N ALA A 105 10.04 -1.17 -6.93
CA ALA A 105 10.40 -0.49 -5.70
C ALA A 105 11.75 -1.01 -5.19
N ARG A 106 12.73 -0.12 -5.01
CA ARG A 106 14.08 -0.46 -4.51
C ARG A 106 14.15 -0.42 -2.99
N ALA A 107 15.27 -0.90 -2.45
CA ALA A 107 15.56 -0.78 -1.02
C ALA A 107 15.54 0.71 -0.57
N PRO A 108 15.08 1.00 0.65
CA PRO A 108 14.82 2.34 1.12
C PRO A 108 16.10 2.91 1.70
N ILE A 109 16.23 4.22 1.56
CA ILE A 109 17.18 5.01 2.33
C ILE A 109 16.44 5.45 3.61
N LEU A 110 16.97 5.09 4.77
CA LEU A 110 16.40 5.49 6.06
C LEU A 110 17.07 6.77 6.56
N LEU A 111 16.26 7.81 6.76
CA LEU A 111 16.67 9.14 7.20
C LEU A 111 15.80 9.56 8.40
N GLU A 112 16.32 9.40 9.62
CA GLU A 112 15.67 9.91 10.85
C GLU A 112 14.13 9.67 10.93
N GLY A 113 13.72 8.41 10.83
CA GLY A 113 12.30 8.03 10.90
C GLY A 113 11.50 8.23 9.60
N VAL A 114 12.16 8.67 8.53
CA VAL A 114 11.65 8.68 7.16
C VAL A 114 12.30 7.55 6.38
N ALA A 115 11.51 6.80 5.62
CA ALA A 115 12.02 5.87 4.61
C ALA A 115 11.78 6.49 3.23
N VAL A 116 12.83 6.61 2.43
CA VAL A 116 12.75 7.05 1.03
C VAL A 116 12.92 5.84 0.14
N VAL A 117 11.86 5.46 -0.57
CA VAL A 117 11.84 4.32 -1.50
C VAL A 117 11.92 4.86 -2.93
N PRO A 118 13.03 4.63 -3.66
CA PRO A 118 13.09 4.89 -5.08
C PRO A 118 12.20 3.89 -5.83
N VAL A 119 11.33 4.40 -6.69
CA VAL A 119 10.46 3.58 -7.55
C VAL A 119 10.76 3.91 -9.01
N THR A 120 10.89 2.88 -9.83
CA THR A 120 11.01 3.03 -11.29
C THR A 120 9.85 2.31 -11.97
N PHE A 121 9.21 2.97 -12.93
CA PHE A 121 8.12 2.44 -13.74
C PHE A 121 8.56 2.21 -15.18
N GLY A 122 7.89 1.27 -15.84
CA GLY A 122 7.98 1.03 -17.28
C GLY A 122 9.19 0.21 -17.73
N SER A 123 9.07 -0.38 -18.91
CA SER A 123 10.12 -1.23 -19.50
C SER A 123 11.15 -0.47 -20.34
N LYS A 124 10.71 0.58 -21.07
CA LYS A 124 11.53 1.37 -22.01
C LYS A 124 11.78 2.80 -21.53
N ASP A 125 10.74 3.63 -21.58
CA ASP A 125 10.80 5.05 -21.21
C ASP A 125 10.59 5.18 -19.70
N LYS A 126 11.63 4.79 -18.96
CA LYS A 126 11.55 4.61 -17.52
C LYS A 126 11.37 5.94 -16.80
N VAL A 127 10.36 6.00 -15.95
CA VAL A 127 10.11 7.12 -15.05
C VAL A 127 10.50 6.70 -13.64
N SER A 128 11.14 7.59 -12.88
CA SER A 128 11.46 7.32 -11.47
C SER A 128 10.93 8.41 -10.55
N VAL A 129 10.47 7.97 -9.38
CA VAL A 129 10.01 8.84 -8.29
C VAL A 129 10.63 8.43 -6.97
N LEU A 130 10.69 9.36 -6.04
CA LEU A 130 11.11 9.17 -4.66
C LEU A 130 9.87 9.19 -3.77
N VAL A 131 9.57 8.05 -3.14
CA VAL A 131 8.42 7.91 -2.26
C VAL A 131 8.88 8.03 -0.81
N PHE A 132 8.35 9.01 -0.09
CA PHE A 132 8.68 9.27 1.30
C PHE A 132 7.62 8.66 2.20
N LEU A 133 8.04 7.75 3.09
CA LEU A 133 7.18 7.09 4.05
C LEU A 133 7.58 7.44 5.48
N ARG A 134 6.58 7.52 6.36
CA ARG A 134 6.77 7.59 7.82
C ARG A 134 6.06 6.42 8.47
N LYS A 135 6.61 5.92 9.58
CA LYS A 135 5.94 4.91 10.40
C LYS A 135 4.92 5.58 11.30
N LEU A 136 3.64 5.31 11.06
CA LEU A 136 2.51 5.72 11.90
C LEU A 136 2.02 4.51 12.72
N GLU A 137 0.98 4.69 13.54
CA GLU A 137 0.45 3.66 14.43
C GLU A 137 0.03 2.37 13.68
N ASP A 138 -0.50 2.52 12.47
CA ASP A 138 -1.00 1.43 11.63
C ASP A 138 0.00 0.93 10.56
N GLY A 139 1.24 1.44 10.58
CA GLY A 139 2.33 0.98 9.69
C GLY A 139 3.02 2.10 8.91
N TRP A 140 3.77 1.73 7.88
CA TRP A 140 4.43 2.71 7.01
C TRP A 140 3.43 3.34 6.06
N LYS A 141 3.38 4.67 6.03
CA LYS A 141 2.46 5.45 5.19
C LYS A 141 3.22 6.43 4.32
N ILE A 142 2.82 6.52 3.06
CA ILE A 142 3.32 7.52 2.11
C ILE A 142 2.88 8.90 2.59
N THR A 143 3.82 9.84 2.63
CA THR A 143 3.60 11.22 3.08
C THR A 143 4.00 12.25 2.03
N LYS A 144 4.80 11.85 1.04
CA LYS A 144 5.21 12.68 -0.08
C LYS A 144 5.71 11.80 -1.23
N VAL A 145 5.50 12.23 -2.46
CA VAL A 145 6.17 11.67 -3.65
C VAL A 145 6.84 12.81 -4.40
N GLU A 146 8.08 12.59 -4.85
CA GLU A 146 8.79 13.53 -5.71
C GLU A 146 9.36 12.90 -6.98
N ASP A 147 9.50 13.72 -8.02
CA ASP A 147 10.26 13.35 -9.21
C ASP A 147 11.77 13.50 -8.97
N THR A 148 12.54 13.26 -10.04
CA THR A 148 14.00 13.40 -10.05
C THR A 148 14.45 14.46 -11.05
N LEU A 149 13.59 15.43 -11.37
CA LEU A 149 13.91 16.51 -12.30
C LEU A 149 14.87 17.50 -11.65
N ASP A 150 15.66 18.16 -12.49
CA ASP A 150 16.51 19.26 -12.05
C ASP A 150 15.65 20.48 -11.67
N PHE A 151 16.17 21.28 -10.74
CA PHE A 151 15.58 22.57 -10.40
C PHE A 151 15.52 23.47 -11.64
N GLN A 152 14.36 24.08 -11.87
CA GLN A 152 14.12 25.03 -12.98
C GLN A 152 14.04 26.47 -12.49
#